data_AF-X1L6M6-F1
#
_entry.id   AF-X1L6M6-F1
#
_cell.length_a   1.000
_cell.length_b   1.000
_cell.length_c   1.000
_cell.angle_alpha   90.00
_cell.angle_beta   90.00
_cell.angle_gamma   90.00
#
_symmetry.space_group_name_H-M   'P 1'
#
loop_
_entity.id
_entity.type
_entity.pdbx_description
1 polymer ?
#
loop_
_entity_poly.entity_id
_entity_poly.type
_entity_poly.pdbx_seq_one_letter_code
_entity_poly.pdbx_strand_id
1 'polypeptide(L)'
;KLPFEFEILFEEPDGSFPNHLADPTIPEYLNDLIQRVKESKSDLGIAFDGDGDRIGAIDEKGRIIWGDKLLAIYSKEVLRKRQGAKIIFEVKCSNG
;
A
#
# COMPACT_ATOMS: atom_id res chain seq x y z
N LYS A 1 -14.72 8.08 -10.04
CA LYS A 1 -13.45 7.85 -10.75
C LYS A 1 -12.48 8.95 -10.35
N LEU A 2 -11.29 8.61 -9.84
CA LEU A 2 -10.28 9.59 -9.44
C LEU A 2 -9.52 10.07 -10.70
N PRO A 3 -9.01 11.31 -10.73
CA PRO A 3 -8.34 11.89 -11.90
C PRO A 3 -6.87 11.44 -11.98
N PHE A 4 -6.62 10.14 -11.89
CA PHE A 4 -5.28 9.56 -11.95
C PHE A 4 -5.15 8.69 -13.21
N GLU A 5 -3.93 8.63 -13.71
CA GLU A 5 -3.51 7.62 -14.68
C GLU A 5 -3.10 6.36 -13.92
N PHE A 6 -3.51 5.20 -14.41
CA PHE A 6 -3.25 3.92 -13.76
C PHE A 6 -2.61 2.96 -14.73
N GLU A 7 -1.63 2.22 -14.22
CA GLU A 7 -1.06 1.04 -14.84
C GLU A 7 -1.36 -0.13 -13.91
N ILE A 8 -1.96 -1.20 -14.46
CA ILE A 8 -2.43 -2.34 -13.69
C ILE A 8 -1.49 -3.52 -13.94
N LEU A 9 -1.05 -4.16 -12.85
CA LEU A 9 -0.34 -5.43 -12.88
C LEU A 9 -1.29 -6.54 -12.44
N PHE A 10 -1.22 -7.69 -13.09
CA PHE A 10 -2.00 -8.89 -12.73
C PHE A 10 -3.52 -8.64 -12.67
N GLU A 11 -4.06 -7.96 -13.68
CA GLU A 11 -5.46 -7.51 -13.74
C GLU A 11 -6.48 -8.65 -13.67
N GLU A 12 -6.16 -9.80 -14.27
CA GLU A 12 -7.08 -10.92 -14.37
C GLU A 12 -7.16 -11.72 -13.07
N PRO A 13 -8.37 -11.92 -12.50
CA PRO A 13 -8.52 -12.74 -11.30
C PRO A 13 -8.30 -14.22 -11.61
N ASP A 14 -7.18 -14.77 -11.14
CA ASP A 14 -6.81 -16.18 -11.26
C ASP A 14 -6.46 -16.79 -9.89
N GLY A 15 -7.35 -17.66 -9.39
CA GLY A 15 -7.21 -18.34 -8.10
C GLY A 15 -6.08 -19.37 -8.02
N SER A 16 -5.39 -19.65 -9.13
CA SER A 16 -4.16 -20.45 -9.12
C SER A 16 -2.92 -19.64 -8.73
N PHE A 17 -3.03 -18.30 -8.66
CA PHE A 17 -1.96 -17.36 -8.31
C PHE A 17 -0.67 -17.59 -9.14
N PRO A 18 -0.72 -17.49 -10.47
CA PRO A 18 0.40 -17.86 -11.34
C PRO A 18 1.64 -16.97 -11.21
N ASN A 19 1.50 -15.76 -10.65
CA ASN A 19 2.59 -14.80 -10.46
C ASN A 19 3.19 -14.94 -9.05
N HIS A 20 2.38 -14.63 -8.03
CA HIS A 20 2.66 -14.79 -6.61
C HIS A 20 1.34 -14.76 -5.84
N LEU A 21 1.35 -15.12 -4.55
CA LEU A 21 0.16 -14.95 -3.71
C LEU A 21 -0.17 -13.47 -3.55
N ALA A 22 -1.46 -13.14 -3.49
CA ALA A 22 -1.92 -11.79 -3.21
C ALA A 22 -1.80 -11.49 -1.70
N ASP A 23 -0.57 -11.28 -1.23
CA ASP A 23 -0.27 -10.87 0.14
C ASP A 23 0.75 -9.71 0.15
N PRO A 24 0.30 -8.46 0.31
CA PRO A 24 1.17 -7.30 0.29
C PRO A 24 2.00 -7.14 1.57
N THR A 25 1.87 -8.04 2.55
CA THR A 25 2.72 -8.04 3.76
C THR A 25 4.06 -8.74 3.55
N ILE A 26 4.20 -9.49 2.45
CA ILE A 26 5.41 -10.22 2.07
C ILE A 26 6.21 -9.38 1.05
N PRO A 27 7.39 -8.84 1.41
CA PRO A 27 8.17 -7.96 0.53
C PRO A 27 8.49 -8.55 -0.85
N GLU A 28 8.71 -9.86 -0.91
CA GLU A 28 9.05 -10.58 -2.13
C GLU A 28 7.95 -10.47 -3.20
N TYR A 29 6.68 -10.39 -2.77
CA TYR A 29 5.52 -10.24 -3.65
C TYR A 29 5.31 -8.80 -4.12
N LEU A 30 6.09 -7.85 -3.61
CA LEU A 30 6.05 -6.45 -4.04
C LEU A 30 7.15 -6.11 -5.07
N ASN A 31 8.04 -7.05 -5.39
CA ASN A 31 9.17 -6.79 -6.28
C ASN A 31 8.76 -6.29 -7.67
N ASP A 32 7.74 -6.92 -8.28
CA ASP A 32 7.24 -6.52 -9.60
C ASP A 32 6.64 -5.10 -9.57
N LEU A 33 5.89 -4.77 -8.51
CA LEU A 33 5.33 -3.43 -8.31
C LEU A 33 6.44 -2.39 -8.08
N ILE A 34 7.42 -2.70 -7.24
CA ILE A 34 8.58 -1.83 -6.95
C ILE A 34 9.38 -1.55 -8.23
N GLN A 35 9.61 -2.58 -9.04
CA GLN A 35 10.31 -2.45 -10.31
C GLN A 35 9.49 -1.58 -11.27
N ARG A 36 8.19 -1.86 -11.41
CA ARG A 36 7.33 -1.09 -12.31
C ARG A 36 7.30 0.39 -11.93
N VAL A 37 7.09 0.72 -10.65
CA VAL A 37 7.11 2.11 -10.16
C VAL A 37 8.39 2.85 -10.57
N LYS A 38 9.56 2.20 -10.44
CA LYS A 38 10.85 2.80 -10.81
C LYS A 38 11.00 2.97 -12.33
N GLU A 39 10.53 2.01 -13.11
CA GLU A 39 10.67 2.01 -14.57
C GLU A 39 9.72 3.03 -15.24
N SER A 40 8.45 3.03 -14.82
CA SER A 40 7.43 3.95 -15.32
C SER A 40 7.60 5.37 -14.75
N LYS A 41 8.38 5.52 -13.68
CA LYS A 41 8.49 6.75 -12.86
C LYS A 41 7.13 7.16 -12.28
N SER A 42 6.32 6.18 -11.87
CA SER A 42 5.05 6.42 -11.19
C SER A 42 5.28 7.13 -9.85
N ASP A 43 4.33 7.99 -9.46
CA ASP A 43 4.39 8.71 -8.18
C ASP A 43 4.24 7.78 -6.96
N LEU A 44 3.53 6.66 -7.12
CA LEU A 44 3.32 5.64 -6.08
C LEU A 44 2.88 4.31 -6.69
N GLY A 45 3.00 3.23 -5.92
CA GLY A 45 2.41 1.93 -6.21
C GLY A 45 1.50 1.45 -5.08
N ILE A 46 0.39 0.79 -5.43
CA ILE A 46 -0.53 0.15 -4.47
C ILE A 46 -0.70 -1.31 -4.84
N ALA A 47 -0.51 -2.20 -3.87
CA ALA A 47 -0.84 -3.63 -3.96
C ALA A 47 -2.04 -3.93 -3.07
N PHE A 48 -2.89 -4.87 -3.49
CA PHE A 48 -4.00 -5.39 -2.69
C PHE A 48 -3.73 -6.83 -2.31
N ASP A 49 -4.37 -7.30 -1.24
CA ASP A 49 -4.50 -8.72 -1.00
C ASP A 49 -5.72 -9.32 -1.74
N GLY A 50 -5.92 -10.63 -1.60
CA GLY A 50 -6.85 -11.40 -2.44
C GLY A 50 -8.32 -10.98 -2.37
N ASP A 51 -8.78 -10.43 -1.23
CA ASP A 51 -10.14 -9.91 -1.05
C ASP A 51 -10.19 -8.37 -0.96
N GLY A 52 -9.04 -7.70 -0.95
CA GLY A 52 -8.90 -6.26 -1.09
C GLY A 52 -9.12 -5.47 0.20
N ASP A 53 -9.08 -6.11 1.37
CA ASP A 53 -9.22 -5.45 2.66
C ASP A 53 -7.87 -4.90 3.19
N ARG A 54 -6.74 -5.35 2.64
CA ARG A 54 -5.39 -4.86 2.93
C ARG A 54 -4.76 -4.21 1.71
N ILE A 55 -3.90 -3.22 1.99
CA ILE A 55 -3.04 -2.59 0.99
C ILE A 55 -1.57 -2.66 1.38
N GLY A 56 -0.71 -2.81 0.36
CA GLY A 56 0.70 -2.44 0.40
C GLY A 56 0.91 -1.13 -0.35
N ALA A 57 1.78 -0.26 0.14
CA ALA A 57 2.09 1.02 -0.48
C ALA A 57 3.59 1.15 -0.77
N ILE A 58 3.92 1.61 -1.97
CA ILE A 58 5.27 1.83 -2.47
C ILE A 58 5.41 3.30 -2.87
N ASP A 59 6.50 3.94 -2.46
CA ASP A 59 6.81 5.31 -2.90
C ASP A 59 7.55 5.37 -4.24
N GLU A 60 7.77 6.57 -4.77
CA GLU A 60 8.39 6.82 -6.08
C GLU A 60 9.84 6.29 -6.18
N LYS A 61 10.48 6.01 -5.04
CA LYS A 61 11.84 5.45 -4.97
C LYS A 61 11.82 3.93 -4.83
N GLY A 62 10.63 3.33 -4.82
CA GLY A 62 10.42 1.90 -4.64
C GLY A 62 10.63 1.43 -3.21
N ARG A 63 10.42 2.30 -2.21
CA ARG A 63 10.48 1.92 -0.79
C ARG A 63 9.08 1.52 -0.33
N ILE A 64 9.01 0.45 0.46
CA ILE A 64 7.76 0.02 1.11
C ILE A 64 7.41 1.03 2.22
N ILE A 65 6.19 1.54 2.16
CA ILE A 65 5.59 2.35 3.21
C ILE A 65 4.73 1.44 4.09
N TRP A 66 5.27 1.07 5.24
CA TRP A 66 4.61 0.18 6.20
C TRP A 66 3.33 0.78 6.79
N GLY A 67 2.42 -0.10 7.22
CA GLY A 67 1.08 0.27 7.67
C GLY A 67 1.05 1.25 8.85
N ASP A 68 2.04 1.21 9.73
CA ASP A 68 2.19 2.16 10.84
C ASP A 68 2.50 3.59 10.36
N LYS A 69 3.34 3.74 9.34
CA LYS A 69 3.61 5.03 8.67
C LYS A 69 2.38 5.54 7.92
N LEU A 70 1.64 4.65 7.24
CA LEU A 70 0.37 5.01 6.61
C LEU A 70 -0.64 5.49 7.66
N LEU A 71 -0.74 4.79 8.79
CA LEU A 71 -1.60 5.18 9.90
C LEU A 71 -1.23 6.55 10.45
N ALA A 72 0.06 6.87 10.58
CA ALA A 72 0.50 8.20 11.00
C ALA A 72 0.06 9.30 10.01
N ILE A 73 0.18 9.05 8.70
CA ILE A 73 -0.29 9.97 7.65
C ILE A 73 -1.80 10.19 7.75
N TYR A 74 -2.59 9.11 7.85
CA TYR A 74 -4.04 9.21 7.97
C TYR A 74 -4.48 9.89 9.26
N SER A 75 -3.81 9.57 10.37
CA SER A 75 -4.09 10.14 11.69
C SER A 75 -3.88 11.65 11.69
N LYS A 76 -2.82 12.14 11.04
CA LYS A 76 -2.56 13.58 10.89
C LYS A 76 -3.75 14.29 10.22
N GLU A 77 -4.31 13.71 9.17
CA GLU A 77 -5.45 14.29 8.46
C GLU A 77 -6.74 14.21 9.29
N VAL A 78 -6.97 13.11 10.01
CA VAL A 78 -8.11 12.95 10.92
C VAL A 78 -8.06 13.98 12.05
N LEU A 79 -6.90 14.13 12.70
CA LEU A 79 -6.71 15.05 13.83
C LEU A 79 -6.82 16.52 13.42
N ARG A 80 -6.45 16.86 12.17
CA ARG A 80 -6.66 18.20 11.61
C ARG A 80 -8.15 18.56 11.54
N LYS A 81 -9.03 17.58 11.29
CA LYS A 81 -10.49 17.76 11.21
C LYS A 81 -11.19 17.54 12.56
N ARG A 82 -10.59 16.75 13.44
CA ARG A 82 -11.16 16.33 14.74
C ARG A 82 -10.06 16.33 15.81
N GLN A 83 -9.77 17.52 16.33
CA GLN A 83 -8.75 17.68 17.36
C GLN A 83 -9.10 16.85 18.60
N GLY A 84 -8.12 16.12 19.14
CA GLY A 84 -8.30 15.26 20.32
C GLY A 84 -8.97 13.90 20.05
N ALA A 85 -9.26 13.55 18.79
CA ALA A 85 -9.75 12.21 18.46
C ALA A 85 -8.74 11.13 18.86
N LYS A 86 -9.24 9.99 19.34
CA LYS A 86 -8.41 8.82 19.65
C LYS A 86 -8.05 8.09 18.36
N ILE A 87 -6.79 7.68 18.25
CA ILE A 87 -6.27 6.84 17.17
C ILE A 87 -5.97 5.46 17.76
N ILE A 88 -6.49 4.41 17.14
CA ILE A 88 -6.29 3.02 17.57
C ILE A 88 -5.24 2.39 16.64
N PHE A 89 -4.26 1.70 17.23
CA PHE A 89 -3.21 0.97 16.53
C PHE A 89 -2.83 -0.29 17.32
N GLU A 90 -2.17 -1.24 16.67
CA GLU A 90 -1.74 -2.49 17.30
C GLU A 90 -0.36 -2.38 17.97
N VAL A 91 -0.02 -3.36 18.82
CA VAL A 91 1.26 -3.40 19.56
C VAL A 91 2.51 -3.56 18.69
N LYS A 92 2.35 -3.91 17.41
CA LYS A 92 3.45 -4.08 16.45
C LYS A 92 3.84 -2.78 15.74
N CYS A 93 3.05 -1.72 15.88
CA CYS A 93 3.40 -0.43 15.30
C CYS A 93 4.68 0.14 15.92
N SER A 94 5.44 0.93 15.16
CA SER A 94 6.60 1.66 15.68
C SER A 94 6.24 2.48 16.92
N ASN A 95 7.20 2.64 17.83
CA ASN A 95 7.06 3.62 18.90
C ASN A 95 6.98 5.02 18.28
N GLY A 96 5.82 5.66 18.44
CA GLY A 96 5.54 7.02 17.95
C GLY A 96 6.38 8.10 18.64
#